data_AF-A0A959CBJ1-F1
#
_entry.id   AF-A0A959CBJ1-F1
#
_cell.length_a   1.000
_cell.length_b   1.000
_cell.length_c   1.000
_cell.angle_alpha   90.00
_cell.angle_beta   90.00
_cell.angle_gamma   90.00
#
_symmetry.space_group_name_H-M   'P 1'
#
loop_
_entity.id
_entity.type
_entity.pdbx_description
1 polymer ?
#
loop_
_entity_poly.entity_id
_entity_poly.type
_entity_poly.pdbx_seq_one_letter_code
_entity_poly.pdbx_strand_id
1 'polypeptide(L)'
;SGLKLDPRAHHTRIISRRALNSLLRLRENSRYLKANYALVGYNTAWIEADEPLVPDPETTFGKQFRSSLVVITSFTTFLRTLLLWIFLFSVVVAVVAIINAIKVKMTNVDVFGEHVESLSGWAFLVVLISFFFAVTCLNLYIMSIYLSNIYSEIKNRPLYIIESVKRY
;
A
#
# COMPACT_ATOMS: atom_id res chain seq x y z
N SER A 1 14.28 -14.42 13.70
CA SER A 1 14.98 -14.71 12.44
C SER A 1 15.10 -13.39 11.67
N GLY A 2 16.22 -12.68 11.83
CA GLY A 2 16.43 -11.40 11.16
C GLY A 2 16.92 -11.64 9.74
N LEU A 3 16.11 -11.30 8.74
CA LEU A 3 16.51 -11.41 7.33
C LEU A 3 17.70 -10.47 7.10
N LYS A 4 18.91 -11.01 6.94
CA LYS A 4 20.10 -10.22 6.57
C LYS A 4 20.03 -9.94 5.07
N LEU A 5 19.42 -8.80 4.73
CA LEU A 5 19.40 -8.27 3.38
C LEU A 5 20.60 -7.34 3.23
N ASP A 6 21.49 -7.66 2.30
CA ASP A 6 22.54 -6.73 1.90
C ASP A 6 21.97 -5.74 0.85
N PRO A 7 21.91 -4.44 1.15
CA PRO A 7 21.43 -3.42 0.21
C PRO A 7 22.29 -3.37 -1.07
N ARG A 8 23.58 -3.73 -0.97
CA ARG A 8 24.57 -3.66 -2.06
C ARG A 8 24.58 -4.91 -2.94
N ALA A 9 23.81 -5.94 -2.60
CA ALA A 9 23.74 -7.16 -3.39
C ALA A 9 23.29 -6.85 -4.82
N HIS A 10 24.09 -7.26 -5.81
CA HIS A 10 23.76 -7.12 -7.22
C HIS A 10 22.64 -8.09 -7.64
N HIS A 11 21.96 -7.81 -8.76
CA HIS A 11 20.93 -8.71 -9.30
C HIS A 11 21.50 -9.98 -9.94
N THR A 12 22.77 -9.95 -10.33
CA THR A 12 23.52 -11.08 -10.88
C THR A 12 23.94 -12.04 -9.78
N ARG A 13 23.48 -13.29 -9.85
CA ARG A 13 23.82 -14.31 -8.85
C ARG A 13 23.91 -15.70 -9.49
N ILE A 14 24.86 -16.50 -9.02
CA ILE A 14 24.95 -17.92 -9.36
C ILE A 14 24.19 -18.70 -8.30
N ILE A 15 23.32 -19.62 -8.73
CA ILE A 15 22.43 -20.38 -7.84
C ILE A 15 22.58 -21.86 -8.12
N SER A 16 22.76 -22.67 -7.07
CA SER A 16 22.79 -24.12 -7.18
C SER A 16 21.42 -24.68 -7.57
N ARG A 17 21.38 -25.81 -8.27
CA ARG A 17 20.12 -26.45 -8.69
C ARG A 17 19.18 -26.75 -7.51
N ARG A 18 19.75 -27.13 -6.36
CA ARG A 18 19.00 -27.38 -5.12
C ARG A 18 18.29 -26.11 -4.63
N ALA A 19 19.00 -24.99 -4.58
CA ALA A 19 18.43 -23.71 -4.16
C ALA A 19 17.36 -23.21 -5.13
N LEU A 20 17.59 -23.37 -6.44
CA LEU A 20 16.62 -23.02 -7.47
C LEU A 20 15.31 -23.82 -7.34
N ASN A 21 15.40 -25.13 -7.11
CA ASN A 21 14.22 -25.98 -6.94
C ASN A 21 13.38 -25.58 -5.72
N SER A 22 14.02 -25.18 -4.62
CA SER A 22 13.31 -24.64 -3.45
C SER A 22 12.67 -23.28 -3.75
N LEU A 23 13.36 -22.42 -4.51
CA LEU A 23 12.84 -21.12 -4.91
C LEU A 23 11.58 -21.25 -5.79
N LEU A 24 11.57 -22.20 -6.72
CA LEU A 24 10.42 -22.47 -7.60
C LEU A 24 9.18 -22.99 -6.86
N ARG A 25 9.33 -23.45 -5.60
CA ARG A 25 8.23 -23.90 -4.75
C ARG A 25 7.63 -22.79 -3.89
N LEU A 26 8.27 -21.62 -3.82
CA LEU A 26 7.72 -20.47 -3.11
C LEU A 26 6.43 -20.01 -3.81
N ARG A 27 5.35 -19.90 -3.04
CA ARG A 27 4.07 -19.36 -3.50
C ARG A 27 4.03 -17.83 -3.52
N GLU A 28 5.12 -17.19 -3.11
CA GLU A 28 5.22 -15.72 -3.06
C GLU A 28 5.25 -15.13 -4.47
N ASN A 29 4.26 -14.30 -4.77
CA ASN A 29 4.17 -13.52 -6.01
C ASN A 29 5.07 -12.25 -5.98
N SER A 30 5.87 -12.06 -4.93
CA SER A 30 6.74 -10.89 -4.78
C SER A 30 7.90 -10.93 -5.78
N ARG A 31 8.03 -9.84 -6.57
CA ARG A 31 9.13 -9.68 -7.56
C ARG A 31 10.47 -9.30 -6.92
N TYR A 32 10.53 -9.18 -5.60
CA TYR A 32 11.76 -8.79 -4.90
C TYR A 32 12.67 -10.01 -4.66
N LEU A 33 13.39 -10.41 -5.72
CA LEU A 33 14.28 -11.58 -5.74
C LEU A 33 15.28 -11.61 -4.58
N LYS A 34 15.83 -10.45 -4.17
CA LYS A 34 16.76 -10.34 -3.04
C LYS A 34 16.16 -10.91 -1.74
N ALA A 35 14.89 -10.62 -1.45
CA ALA A 35 14.20 -11.20 -0.31
C ALA A 35 13.87 -12.68 -0.51
N ASN A 36 13.38 -13.06 -1.69
CA ASN A 36 13.04 -14.46 -1.97
C ASN A 36 14.27 -15.36 -1.77
N TYR A 37 15.47 -14.92 -2.16
CA TYR A 37 16.71 -15.66 -1.92
C TYR A 37 17.08 -15.77 -0.45
N ALA A 38 16.93 -14.69 0.32
CA ALA A 38 17.21 -14.69 1.75
C ALA A 38 16.23 -15.60 2.52
N LEU A 39 14.98 -15.71 2.04
CA LEU A 39 13.94 -16.55 2.64
C LEU A 39 14.25 -18.05 2.55
N VAL A 40 14.89 -18.50 1.47
CA VAL A 40 15.22 -19.93 1.29
C VAL A 40 16.31 -20.42 2.26
N GLY A 41 17.11 -19.49 2.83
CA GLY A 41 18.03 -19.79 3.93
C GLY A 41 19.25 -20.65 3.57
N TYR A 42 19.58 -20.81 2.28
CA TYR A 42 20.79 -21.51 1.84
C TYR A 42 22.07 -20.72 2.18
N ASN A 43 23.21 -21.41 2.22
CA ASN A 43 24.50 -20.75 2.40
C ASN A 43 24.78 -19.78 1.24
N THR A 44 25.24 -18.57 1.56
CA THR A 44 25.48 -17.50 0.59
C THR A 44 26.87 -16.92 0.80
N ALA A 45 27.59 -16.75 -0.31
CA ALA A 45 28.87 -16.06 -0.38
C ALA A 45 28.74 -14.88 -1.35
N TRP A 46 29.59 -13.88 -1.16
CA TRP A 46 29.62 -12.66 -1.95
C TRP A 46 31.02 -12.50 -2.55
N ILE A 47 31.09 -11.97 -3.76
CA ILE A 47 32.33 -11.60 -4.43
C ILE A 47 32.18 -10.11 -4.72
N GLU A 48 33.12 -9.31 -4.22
CA GLU A 48 33.17 -7.88 -4.51
C GLU A 48 33.56 -7.70 -5.98
N ALA A 49 32.81 -6.84 -6.68
CA ALA A 49 33.08 -6.47 -8.06
C ALA A 49 33.13 -4.95 -8.14
N ASP A 50 34.21 -4.42 -8.71
CA ASP A 50 34.45 -2.97 -8.82
C ASP A 50 33.52 -2.30 -9.85
N GLU A 51 33.05 -3.06 -10.84
CA GLU A 51 32.15 -2.58 -11.88
C GLU A 51 30.93 -3.50 -12.05
N PRO A 52 29.73 -2.93 -12.26
CA PRO A 52 28.53 -3.72 -12.53
C PRO A 52 28.65 -4.42 -13.89
N LEU A 53 28.53 -5.75 -13.91
CA LEU A 53 28.55 -6.58 -15.13
C LEU A 53 27.45 -6.22 -16.14
N VAL A 54 26.38 -5.56 -15.68
CA VAL A 54 25.30 -5.01 -16.50
C VAL A 54 25.03 -3.60 -15.98
N PRO A 55 25.13 -2.54 -16.82
CA PRO A 55 24.73 -1.22 -16.38
C PRO A 55 23.26 -1.27 -15.97
N ASP A 56 22.96 -0.84 -14.74
CA ASP A 56 21.58 -0.66 -14.30
C ASP A 56 20.87 0.20 -15.34
N PRO A 57 19.67 -0.17 -15.82
CA PRO A 57 18.96 0.64 -16.78
C PRO A 57 18.81 2.05 -16.18
N GLU A 58 19.29 3.07 -16.90
CA GLU A 58 19.10 4.47 -16.53
C GLU A 58 17.60 4.75 -16.39
N THR A 59 17.13 4.62 -15.17
CA THR A 59 15.73 4.79 -14.84
C THR A 59 15.55 6.25 -14.47
N THR A 60 15.29 7.08 -15.48
CA THR A 60 14.90 8.48 -15.29
C THR A 60 13.78 8.56 -14.26
N PHE A 61 13.85 9.49 -13.30
CA PHE A 61 12.85 9.71 -12.24
C PHE A 61 11.39 9.65 -12.75
N GLY A 62 11.12 10.19 -13.94
CA GLY A 62 9.78 10.16 -14.55
C GLY A 62 9.27 8.75 -14.90
N LYS A 63 10.16 7.84 -15.34
CA LYS A 63 9.80 6.43 -15.60
C LYS A 63 9.55 5.68 -14.30
N GLN A 64 10.37 5.91 -13.27
CA GLN A 64 10.14 5.33 -11.95
C GLN A 64 8.80 5.82 -11.36
N PHE A 65 8.50 7.11 -11.47
CA PHE A 65 7.24 7.68 -10.99
C PHE A 65 6.03 7.13 -11.74
N ARG A 66 6.07 7.07 -13.08
CA ARG A 66 4.97 6.52 -13.89
C ARG A 66 4.78 5.02 -13.69
N SER A 67 5.87 4.25 -13.63
CA SER A 67 5.79 2.81 -13.32
C SER A 67 5.31 2.57 -11.89
N SER A 68 5.75 3.36 -10.91
CA SER A 68 5.23 3.30 -9.54
C SER A 68 3.75 3.67 -9.50
N LEU A 69 3.29 4.70 -10.23
CA LEU A 69 1.86 5.03 -10.31
C LEU A 69 1.04 3.91 -10.97
N VAL A 70 1.55 3.26 -12.02
CA VAL A 70 0.88 2.14 -12.67
C VAL A 70 0.88 0.89 -11.78
N VAL A 71 1.97 0.63 -11.05
CA VAL A 71 2.06 -0.46 -10.06
C VAL A 71 1.16 -0.18 -8.85
N ILE A 72 1.11 1.07 -8.37
CA ILE A 72 0.20 1.57 -7.33
C ILE A 72 -1.24 1.61 -7.83
N THR A 73 -1.57 1.56 -9.11
CA THR A 73 -2.98 1.55 -9.58
C THR A 73 -3.45 0.16 -10.04
N SER A 74 -2.52 -0.71 -10.48
CA SER A 74 -2.85 -2.03 -11.05
C SER A 74 -2.84 -3.18 -10.03
N PHE A 75 -2.01 -3.10 -9.00
CA PHE A 75 -1.96 -4.10 -7.95
C PHE A 75 -2.80 -3.62 -6.78
N THR A 76 -4.02 -4.14 -6.65
CA THR A 76 -4.63 -4.28 -5.31
C THR A 76 -5.09 -2.94 -4.70
N THR A 77 -5.23 -1.89 -5.52
CA THR A 77 -5.33 -0.50 -5.05
C THR A 77 -6.58 0.25 -5.40
N PHE A 78 -7.43 -0.21 -6.30
CA PHE A 78 -8.69 0.52 -6.51
C PHE A 78 -9.48 0.59 -5.20
N LEU A 79 -9.68 -0.55 -4.53
CA LEU A 79 -10.41 -0.59 -3.26
C LEU A 79 -9.67 0.14 -2.12
N ARG A 80 -8.37 -0.11 -1.95
CA ARG A 80 -7.55 0.53 -0.90
C ARG A 80 -7.45 2.04 -1.07
N THR A 81 -7.21 2.52 -2.30
CA THR A 81 -7.06 3.95 -2.59
C THR A 81 -8.40 4.66 -2.48
N LEU A 82 -9.48 4.05 -2.98
CA LEU A 82 -10.83 4.60 -2.83
C LEU A 82 -11.21 4.76 -1.35
N LEU A 83 -10.98 3.73 -0.52
CA LEU A 83 -11.29 3.82 0.91
C LEU A 83 -10.38 4.80 1.66
N LEU A 84 -9.15 5.00 1.20
CA LEU A 84 -8.27 6.07 1.72
C LEU A 84 -8.89 7.44 1.47
N TRP A 85 -9.34 7.71 0.25
CA TRP A 85 -10.00 8.97 -0.09
C TRP A 85 -11.28 9.20 0.71
N ILE A 86 -12.09 8.15 0.89
CA ILE A 86 -13.30 8.20 1.72
C ILE A 86 -12.95 8.50 3.18
N PHE A 87 -11.91 7.87 3.72
CA PHE A 87 -11.45 8.13 5.08
C PHE A 87 -10.96 9.58 5.25
N LEU A 88 -10.11 10.07 4.33
CA LEU A 88 -9.65 11.47 4.37
C LEU A 88 -10.81 12.45 4.28
N PHE A 89 -11.77 12.19 3.39
CA PHE A 89 -12.98 13.00 3.26
C PHE A 89 -13.80 12.99 4.55
N SER A 90 -13.98 11.84 5.19
CA SER A 90 -14.68 11.70 6.48
C SER A 90 -13.99 12.51 7.59
N VAL A 91 -12.66 12.50 7.65
CA VAL A 91 -11.89 13.32 8.61
C VAL A 91 -12.12 14.82 8.37
N VAL A 92 -12.07 15.27 7.11
CA VAL A 92 -12.33 16.68 6.76
C VAL A 92 -13.75 17.09 7.17
N VAL A 93 -14.76 16.27 6.85
CA VAL A 93 -16.15 16.51 7.23
C VAL A 93 -16.32 16.56 8.75
N ALA A 94 -15.68 15.65 9.50
CA ALA A 94 -15.74 15.65 10.96
C ALA A 94 -15.13 16.92 11.56
N VAL A 95 -14.00 17.40 11.03
CA VAL A 95 -13.38 18.67 11.48
C VAL A 95 -14.30 19.85 11.21
N VAL A 96 -14.89 19.94 10.01
CA VAL A 96 -15.83 21.00 9.65
C VAL A 96 -17.08 20.96 10.55
N ALA A 97 -17.62 19.77 10.83
CA ALA A 97 -18.76 19.60 11.72
C ALA A 97 -18.47 20.04 13.16
N ILE A 98 -17.28 19.73 13.69
CA ILE A 98 -16.85 20.17 15.01
C ILE A 98 -16.69 21.70 15.07
N ILE A 99 -16.04 22.30 14.08
CA ILE A 99 -15.89 23.76 14.00
C ILE A 99 -17.26 24.43 13.94
N ASN A 100 -18.18 23.91 13.13
CA ASN A 100 -19.52 24.45 13.04
C ASN A 100 -20.28 24.32 14.37
N ALA A 101 -20.22 23.16 15.03
CA ALA A 101 -20.87 22.95 16.32
C ALA A 101 -20.36 23.93 17.39
N ILE A 102 -19.06 24.26 17.40
CA ILE A 102 -18.49 25.27 18.29
C ILE A 102 -18.98 26.67 17.92
N LYS A 103 -18.98 27.02 16.63
CA LYS A 103 -19.44 28.33 16.12
C LYS A 103 -20.91 28.58 16.47
N VAL A 104 -21.79 27.62 16.20
CA VAL A 104 -23.22 27.69 16.53
C VAL A 104 -23.41 27.85 18.03
N LYS A 105 -22.68 27.11 18.86
CA LYS A 105 -22.76 27.26 20.32
C LYS A 105 -22.36 28.65 20.82
N MET A 106 -21.39 29.32 20.18
CA MET A 106 -20.92 30.64 20.61
C MET A 106 -21.71 31.81 20.01
N THR A 107 -22.17 31.68 18.77
CA THR A 107 -22.77 32.80 18.00
C THR A 107 -24.22 32.59 17.61
N ASN A 108 -24.79 31.39 17.80
CA ASN A 108 -26.10 30.96 17.27
C ASN A 108 -26.24 31.14 15.74
N VAL A 109 -25.12 31.24 15.03
CA VAL A 109 -25.08 31.41 13.58
C VAL A 109 -24.35 30.23 12.95
N ASP A 110 -25.04 29.54 12.05
CA ASP A 110 -24.49 28.39 11.34
C ASP A 110 -23.43 28.79 10.30
N VAL A 111 -22.76 27.82 9.68
CA VAL A 111 -21.78 28.08 8.59
C VAL A 111 -22.42 28.86 7.42
N PHE A 112 -23.71 28.68 7.17
CA PHE A 112 -24.46 29.38 6.10
C PHE A 112 -25.00 30.77 6.51
N GLY A 113 -24.74 31.23 7.75
CA GLY A 113 -25.19 32.54 8.21
C GLY A 113 -26.62 32.58 8.75
N GLU A 114 -27.31 31.44 8.78
CA GLU A 114 -28.65 31.34 9.35
C GLU A 114 -28.61 31.28 10.88
N HIS A 115 -29.58 31.94 11.52
CA HIS A 115 -29.75 31.89 12.96
C HIS A 115 -30.40 30.56 13.32
N VAL A 116 -29.68 29.75 14.09
CA VAL A 116 -30.16 28.44 14.53
C VAL A 116 -30.35 28.50 16.04
N GLU A 117 -31.57 28.21 16.49
CA GLU A 117 -31.83 28.03 17.92
C GLU A 117 -31.15 26.75 18.40
N SER A 118 -30.02 26.93 19.07
CA SER A 118 -29.25 25.85 19.66
C SER A 118 -30.02 25.21 20.82
N LEU A 119 -30.73 24.12 20.59
CA LEU A 119 -31.25 23.30 21.69
C LEU A 119 -30.08 22.73 22.52
N SER A 120 -30.24 22.74 23.84
CA SER A 120 -29.24 22.22 24.77
C SER A 120 -28.91 20.75 24.45
N GLY A 121 -27.62 20.45 24.30
CA GLY A 121 -27.12 19.10 24.01
C GLY A 121 -26.95 18.75 22.52
N TRP A 122 -27.51 19.53 21.59
CA TRP A 122 -27.38 19.25 20.14
C TRP A 122 -25.93 19.25 19.66
N ALA A 123 -25.14 20.25 20.06
CA ALA A 123 -23.72 20.36 19.66
C ALA A 123 -22.90 19.14 20.13
N PHE A 124 -23.18 18.61 21.32
CA PHE A 124 -22.50 17.41 21.82
C PHE A 124 -22.87 16.17 20.99
N LEU A 125 -24.15 16.02 20.61
CA LEU A 125 -24.59 14.91 19.75
C LEU A 125 -23.90 14.95 18.38
N VAL A 126 -23.82 16.11 17.73
CA VAL A 126 -23.17 16.27 16.42
C VAL A 126 -21.69 15.90 16.50
N VAL A 127 -20.98 16.36 17.52
CA VAL A 127 -19.56 16.05 17.74
C VAL A 127 -19.38 14.55 17.99
N LEU A 128 -20.21 13.95 18.84
CA LEU A 128 -20.11 12.53 19.17
C LEU A 128 -20.39 11.64 17.94
N ILE A 129 -21.45 11.91 17.19
CA ILE A 129 -21.77 11.17 15.96
C ILE A 129 -20.65 11.30 14.92
N SER A 130 -20.13 12.51 14.71
CA SER A 130 -19.04 12.77 13.77
C SER A 130 -17.76 12.02 14.15
N PHE A 131 -17.44 11.97 15.44
CA PHE A 131 -16.30 11.22 15.95
C PHE A 131 -16.44 9.71 15.70
N PHE A 132 -17.59 9.13 16.05
CA PHE A 132 -17.85 7.71 15.79
C PHE A 132 -17.83 7.38 14.29
N PHE A 133 -18.33 8.27 13.44
CA PHE A 133 -18.29 8.10 11.98
C PHE A 133 -16.87 8.13 11.42
N ALA A 134 -16.00 9.02 11.92
CA ALA A 134 -14.59 9.03 11.54
C ALA A 134 -13.87 7.73 11.95
N VAL A 135 -14.13 7.23 13.16
CA VAL A 135 -13.55 5.98 13.66
C VAL A 135 -14.04 4.75 12.89
N THR A 136 -15.32 4.69 12.52
CA THR A 136 -15.83 3.56 11.72
C THR A 136 -15.23 3.57 10.32
N CYS A 137 -15.11 4.74 9.66
CA CYS A 137 -14.40 4.87 8.39
C CYS A 137 -12.93 4.44 8.48
N LEU A 138 -12.25 4.74 9.59
CA LEU A 138 -10.88 4.29 9.84
C LEU A 138 -10.80 2.75 9.87
N ASN A 139 -11.70 2.11 10.62
CA ASN A 139 -11.76 0.65 10.69
C ASN A 139 -12.03 0.02 9.31
N LEU A 140 -12.96 0.58 8.55
CA LEU A 140 -13.23 0.16 7.16
C LEU A 140 -11.99 0.28 6.27
N TYR A 141 -11.25 1.38 6.38
CA TYR A 141 -10.01 1.57 5.64
C TYR A 141 -8.98 0.49 5.98
N ILE A 142 -8.75 0.21 7.26
CA ILE A 142 -7.84 -0.87 7.70
C ILE A 142 -8.28 -2.21 7.12
N MET A 143 -9.56 -2.56 7.26
CA MET A 143 -10.12 -3.81 6.72
C MET A 143 -9.91 -3.93 5.21
N SER A 144 -10.02 -2.82 4.48
CA SER A 144 -9.80 -2.80 3.02
C SER A 144 -8.37 -3.17 2.62
N ILE A 145 -7.37 -2.80 3.43
CA ILE A 145 -5.96 -3.14 3.18
C ILE A 145 -5.79 -4.66 3.26
N TYR A 146 -6.31 -5.27 4.34
CA TYR A 146 -6.24 -6.72 4.54
C TYR A 146 -6.99 -7.49 3.46
N LEU A 147 -8.23 -7.07 3.17
CA LEU A 147 -9.06 -7.73 2.18
C LEU A 147 -8.43 -7.67 0.79
N SER A 148 -7.79 -6.53 0.45
CA SER A 148 -7.11 -6.39 -0.82
C SER A 148 -5.91 -7.34 -0.92
N ASN A 149 -5.11 -7.47 0.14
CA ASN A 149 -3.99 -8.42 0.17
C ASN A 149 -4.47 -9.87 -0.01
N ILE A 150 -5.51 -10.28 0.74
CA ILE A 150 -6.11 -11.61 0.62
C ILE A 150 -6.64 -11.84 -0.80
N TYR A 151 -7.34 -10.86 -1.37
CA TYR A 151 -7.84 -10.94 -2.75
C TYR A 151 -6.70 -11.13 -3.75
N SER A 152 -5.58 -10.44 -3.58
CA SER A 152 -4.41 -10.57 -4.46
C SER A 152 -3.77 -11.95 -4.39
N GLU A 153 -3.82 -12.61 -3.23
CA GLU A 153 -3.32 -13.96 -3.02
C GLU A 153 -4.26 -15.01 -3.61
N ILE A 154 -5.58 -14.85 -3.43
CA ILE A 154 -6.60 -15.78 -3.98
C ILE A 154 -6.64 -15.72 -5.52
N LYS A 155 -6.39 -14.55 -6.11
CA LYS A 155 -6.53 -14.35 -7.56
C LYS A 155 -5.60 -15.25 -8.40
N ASN A 156 -4.54 -15.82 -7.79
CA ASN A 156 -3.62 -16.80 -8.38
C ASN A 156 -3.27 -16.51 -9.85
N ARG A 157 -3.03 -15.23 -10.19
CA ARG A 157 -2.74 -14.86 -11.58
C ARG A 157 -1.33 -15.33 -11.92
N PRO A 158 -1.13 -16.04 -13.05
CA PRO A 158 0.20 -16.43 -13.48
C PRO A 158 1.04 -15.18 -13.72
N LEU A 159 2.31 -15.22 -13.29
CA LEU A 159 3.23 -14.08 -13.38
C LEU A 159 3.50 -13.64 -14.82
N TYR A 160 3.46 -14.57 -15.75
CA TYR A 160 3.63 -14.38 -17.18
C TYR A 160 2.90 -15.48 -17.94
N ILE A 161 2.56 -15.19 -19.19
CA ILE A 161 2.05 -16.17 -20.14
C ILE A 161 3.11 -16.29 -21.24
N ILE A 162 3.54 -17.51 -21.53
CA ILE A 162 4.52 -17.78 -22.58
C ILE A 162 3.76 -17.84 -23.91
N GLU A 163 4.10 -16.96 -24.84
CA GLU A 163 3.49 -16.95 -26.18
C GLU A 163 4.07 -18.04 -27.08
N SER A 164 5.41 -18.16 -27.14
CA SER A 164 6.08 -19.23 -27.88
C SER A 164 7.48 -19.50 -27.31
N VAL A 165 7.98 -20.73 -27.50
CA VAL A 165 9.33 -21.14 -27.09
C VAL A 165 10.11 -21.53 -28.35
N LYS A 166 11.15 -20.76 -28.70
CA LYS A 166 12.15 -21.18 -29.69
C LYS A 166 13.17 -22.08 -29.01
N ARG A 167 13.26 -23.35 -29.41
CA ARG A 167 14.39 -24.22 -29.06
C ARG A 167 15.49 -24.01 -30.11
N TYR A 168 16.68 -23.65 -29.64
CA TYR A 168 17.93 -23.70 -30.40
C TYR A 168 18.66 -25.00 -30.07
#